data_AF-G9XHU1-F1
#
_entry.id   AF-G9XHU1-F1
#
_cell.length_a   1.000
_cell.length_b   1.000
_cell.length_c   1.000
_cell.angle_alpha   90.00
_cell.angle_beta   90.00
_cell.angle_gamma   90.00
#
_symmetry.space_group_name_H-M   'P 1'
#
loop_
_entity.id
_entity.type
_entity.pdbx_description
1 polymer ?
#
loop_
_entity_poly.entity_id
_entity_poly.type
_entity_poly.pdbx_seq_one_letter_code
_entity_poly.pdbx_strand_id
1 'polypeptide(L)'
;MQELAQRGCLPVSRYILSSSSEKEVRFEMLAPVYMNDPSDGMETVKEKGAALKGLKEKGLISLDYELRLSDYDYTPYTDAALFAYFKDTVEEGKKRPGFLGDTAEIELGAITLTDAGKRFAEQFQG
;
A
#
# COMPACT_ATOMS: atom_id res chain seq x y z
N MET A 1 11.25 -3.50 -8.95
CA MET A 1 11.05 -4.52 -10.02
C MET A 1 12.03 -5.68 -9.91
N GLN A 2 13.34 -5.43 -9.82
CA GLN A 2 14.33 -6.51 -9.74
C GLN A 2 14.12 -7.41 -8.50
N GLU A 3 13.77 -6.82 -7.35
CA GLU A 3 13.45 -7.56 -6.13
C GLU A 3 12.17 -8.40 -6.23
N LEU A 4 11.11 -7.87 -6.86
CA LEU A 4 9.87 -8.62 -7.13
C LEU A 4 10.12 -9.81 -8.06
N ALA A 5 10.98 -9.62 -9.06
CA ALA A 5 11.38 -10.69 -9.97
C ALA A 5 12.17 -11.80 -9.26
N GLN A 6 13.00 -11.44 -8.27
CA GLN A 6 13.80 -12.42 -7.50
C GLN A 6 12.98 -13.15 -6.43
N ARG A 7 12.11 -12.42 -5.71
CA ARG A 7 11.36 -12.98 -4.58
C ARG A 7 9.98 -13.51 -4.96
N GLY A 8 9.47 -13.18 -6.14
CA GLY A 8 8.11 -13.48 -6.58
C GLY A 8 7.00 -12.71 -5.83
N CYS A 9 7.34 -12.11 -4.69
CA CYS A 9 6.46 -11.30 -3.88
C CYS A 9 7.19 -10.12 -3.22
N LEU A 10 6.44 -9.06 -2.93
CA LEU A 10 6.88 -7.88 -2.17
C LEU A 10 5.77 -7.45 -1.20
N PRO A 11 6.07 -6.78 -0.09
CA PRO A 11 5.05 -6.15 0.76
C PRO A 11 4.30 -5.04 0.01
N VAL A 12 3.11 -4.72 0.48
CA VAL A 12 2.41 -3.47 0.16
C VAL A 12 1.52 -3.10 1.34
N SER A 13 1.11 -1.84 1.44
CA SER A 13 0.01 -1.46 2.31
C SER A 13 -0.99 -0.56 1.61
N ARG A 14 -2.10 -0.29 2.29
CA ARG A 14 -2.99 0.81 1.96
C ARG A 14 -3.46 1.51 3.23
N TYR A 15 -3.74 2.79 3.09
CA TYR A 15 -4.27 3.61 4.19
C TYR A 15 -5.78 3.72 4.05
N ILE A 16 -6.47 3.37 5.13
CA ILE A 16 -7.93 3.37 5.18
C ILE A 16 -8.36 4.41 6.23
N LEU A 17 -9.30 5.26 5.83
CA LEU A 17 -10.09 6.05 6.78
C LEU A 17 -11.37 5.27 7.06
N SER A 18 -11.63 4.95 8.32
CA SER A 18 -12.85 4.26 8.75
C SER A 18 -13.59 5.06 9.82
N SER A 19 -14.84 4.67 10.09
CA SER A 19 -15.62 5.14 11.23
C SER A 19 -15.73 4.06 12.30
N SER A 20 -15.43 4.43 13.55
CA SER A 20 -15.60 3.57 14.71
C SER A 20 -17.06 3.25 15.02
N SER A 21 -18.00 4.11 14.60
CA SER A 21 -19.44 3.96 14.81
C SER A 21 -20.19 3.37 13.61
N GLU A 22 -19.72 3.62 12.39
CA GLU A 22 -20.39 3.21 11.14
C GLU A 22 -19.47 2.30 10.31
N LYS A 23 -19.66 0.98 10.42
CA LYS A 23 -18.78 -0.01 9.77
C LYS A 23 -18.72 0.08 8.24
N GLU A 24 -19.76 0.61 7.60
CA GLU A 24 -19.84 0.80 6.16
C GLU A 24 -18.97 1.97 5.67
N VAL A 25 -18.62 2.90 6.57
CA VAL A 25 -17.75 4.02 6.26
C VAL A 25 -16.31 3.55 6.28
N ARG A 26 -15.79 3.24 5.09
CA ARG A 26 -14.38 2.94 4.82
C ARG A 26 -13.96 3.52 3.49
N PHE A 27 -12.93 4.36 3.50
CA PHE A 27 -12.38 4.99 2.33
C PHE A 27 -10.90 4.65 2.16
N GLU A 28 -10.52 4.27 0.95
CA GLU A 28 -9.12 4.08 0.59
C GLU A 28 -8.48 5.45 0.33
N MET A 29 -7.68 5.93 1.29
CA MET A 29 -7.08 7.26 1.25
C MET A 29 -5.78 7.28 0.46
N LEU A 30 -5.03 6.17 0.50
CA LEU A 30 -3.81 6.01 -0.27
C LEU A 30 -3.54 4.53 -0.56
N ALA A 31 -3.51 4.17 -1.83
CA ALA A 31 -3.15 2.82 -2.27
C ALA A 31 -2.67 2.80 -3.74
N PRO A 32 -1.81 1.83 -4.12
CA PRO A 32 -0.99 1.04 -3.21
C PRO A 32 0.13 1.87 -2.60
N VAL A 33 0.50 1.57 -1.36
CA VAL A 33 1.65 2.15 -0.67
C VAL A 33 2.76 1.10 -0.67
N TYR A 34 3.85 1.40 -1.35
CA TYR A 34 5.06 0.58 -1.34
C TYR A 34 6.20 1.42 -0.75
N MET A 35 6.74 0.98 0.38
CA MET A 35 7.84 1.64 1.08
C MET A 35 8.99 0.66 1.21
N ASN A 36 10.10 0.97 0.53
CA ASN A 36 11.37 0.30 0.70
C ASN A 36 12.40 1.19 1.43
N ASP A 37 12.05 2.45 1.68
CA ASP A 37 12.77 3.39 2.52
C ASP A 37 11.76 4.11 3.44
N PRO A 38 11.88 4.02 4.78
CA PRO A 38 11.00 4.71 5.73
C PRO A 38 10.99 6.25 5.60
N SER A 39 11.99 6.82 4.93
CA SER A 39 12.08 8.26 4.65
C SER A 39 11.35 8.68 3.36
N ASP A 40 10.80 7.73 2.60
CA ASP A 40 9.99 8.02 1.41
C ASP A 40 8.85 9.00 1.73
N GLY A 41 8.86 10.15 1.06
CA GLY A 41 7.81 11.15 1.18
C GLY A 41 6.53 10.78 0.41
N MET A 42 5.46 11.56 0.64
CA MET A 42 4.15 11.38 0.00
C MET A 42 4.22 11.31 -1.55
N GLU A 43 5.03 12.17 -2.17
CA GLU A 43 5.17 12.24 -3.63
C GLU A 43 5.78 10.95 -4.19
N THR A 44 6.92 10.53 -3.63
CA THR A 44 7.59 9.28 -4.00
C THR A 44 6.68 8.06 -3.81
N VAL A 45 5.92 7.99 -2.72
CA VAL A 45 4.96 6.91 -2.50
C VAL A 45 3.85 6.92 -3.54
N LYS A 46 3.35 8.10 -3.95
CA LYS A 46 2.34 8.21 -5.01
C LYS A 46 2.88 7.78 -6.38
N GLU A 47 4.10 8.15 -6.72
CA GLU A 47 4.76 7.74 -7.96
C GLU A 47 4.94 6.21 -8.02
N LYS A 48 5.48 5.62 -6.95
CA LYS A 48 5.62 4.15 -6.81
C LYS A 48 4.24 3.48 -6.90
N GLY A 49 3.23 4.05 -6.24
CA GLY A 49 1.86 3.56 -6.28
C GLY A 49 1.25 3.58 -7.68
N ALA A 50 1.45 4.66 -8.43
CA ALA A 50 0.99 4.77 -9.82
C ALA A 50 1.67 3.74 -10.74
N ALA A 51 2.97 3.52 -10.57
CA ALA A 51 3.69 2.49 -11.32
C ALA A 51 3.12 1.07 -11.04
N LEU A 52 2.84 0.75 -9.78
CA LEU A 52 2.22 -0.52 -9.40
C LEU A 52 0.81 -0.67 -9.98
N LYS A 53 -0.01 0.39 -9.96
CA LYS A 53 -1.32 0.37 -10.63
C LYS A 53 -1.19 0.06 -12.12
N GLY A 54 -0.28 0.72 -12.81
CA GLY A 54 -0.03 0.44 -14.23
C GLY A 54 0.42 -1.00 -14.52
N LEU A 55 1.18 -1.62 -13.61
CA LEU A 55 1.55 -3.04 -13.73
C LEU A 55 0.36 -3.97 -13.47
N LYS A 56 -0.48 -3.65 -12.50
CA LYS A 56 -1.71 -4.40 -12.21
C LYS A 56 -2.69 -4.33 -13.37
N GLU A 57 -2.87 -3.15 -13.95
CA GLU A 57 -3.74 -2.92 -15.13
C GLU A 57 -3.27 -3.72 -16.35
N LYS A 58 -1.96 -3.90 -16.50
CA LYS A 58 -1.36 -4.78 -17.53
C LYS A 58 -1.45 -6.27 -17.19
N GLY A 59 -2.02 -6.64 -16.04
CA GLY A 59 -2.14 -8.02 -15.58
C GLY A 59 -0.79 -8.66 -15.20
N LEU A 60 0.25 -7.86 -14.90
CA LEU A 60 1.59 -8.36 -14.58
C LEU A 60 1.77 -8.65 -13.09
N ILE A 61 1.01 -7.97 -12.23
CA ILE A 61 1.04 -8.17 -10.78
C ILE A 61 -0.38 -8.29 -10.23
N SER A 62 -0.49 -8.96 -9.10
CA SER A 62 -1.66 -8.92 -8.22
C SER A 62 -1.34 -8.10 -6.97
N LEU A 63 -2.34 -7.39 -6.45
CA LEU A 63 -2.29 -6.69 -5.16
C LEU A 63 -3.34 -7.32 -4.26
N ASP A 64 -2.90 -7.97 -3.18
CA ASP A 64 -3.75 -8.67 -2.23
C ASP A 64 -3.49 -8.12 -0.82
N TYR A 65 -4.49 -7.44 -0.27
CA TYR A 65 -4.42 -6.84 1.08
C TYR A 65 -4.95 -7.78 2.18
N GLU A 66 -5.37 -8.99 1.83
CA GLU A 66 -5.69 -10.06 2.78
C GLU A 66 -4.49 -11.00 2.99
N LEU A 67 -3.52 -10.96 2.08
CA LEU A 67 -2.30 -11.75 2.16
C LEU A 67 -1.15 -10.99 2.85
N ARG A 68 -0.82 -11.38 4.08
CA ARG A 68 0.36 -10.89 4.79
C ARG A 68 1.54 -11.85 4.61
N LEU A 69 2.69 -11.32 4.19
CA LEU A 69 3.91 -12.10 4.05
C LEU A 69 4.51 -12.39 5.43
N SER A 70 4.60 -13.67 5.80
CA SER A 70 5.05 -14.11 7.14
C SER A 70 6.51 -13.75 7.43
N ASP A 71 7.36 -13.77 6.39
CA ASP A 71 8.80 -13.53 6.49
C ASP A 71 9.19 -12.09 6.12
N TYR A 72 8.23 -11.17 6.07
CA TYR A 72 8.49 -9.77 5.75
C TYR A 72 8.26 -8.85 6.95
N ASP A 73 9.23 -7.99 7.22
CA ASP A 73 9.11 -6.95 8.23
C ASP A 73 8.31 -5.75 7.70
N TYR A 74 7.10 -5.57 8.21
CA TYR A 74 6.24 -4.44 7.86
C TYR A 74 6.47 -3.20 8.72
N THR A 75 7.44 -3.20 9.64
CA THR A 75 7.80 -2.04 10.46
C THR A 75 8.04 -0.76 9.64
N PRO A 76 8.70 -0.81 8.45
CA PRO A 76 8.84 0.37 7.59
C PRO A 76 7.52 1.02 7.17
N TYR A 77 6.41 0.29 7.22
CA TYR A 77 5.08 0.80 6.87
C TYR A 77 4.34 1.39 8.07
N THR A 78 4.44 0.76 9.24
CA THR A 78 3.75 1.21 10.46
C THR A 78 4.46 2.36 11.14
N ASP A 79 5.79 2.44 11.00
CA ASP A 79 6.62 3.47 11.64
C ASP A 79 6.96 4.62 10.69
N ALA A 80 6.50 4.56 9.45
CA ALA A 80 6.71 5.61 8.47
C ALA A 80 6.16 6.95 8.97
N ALA A 81 6.94 8.02 8.80
CA ALA A 81 6.49 9.39 9.03
C ALA A 81 5.20 9.70 8.25
N LEU A 82 5.05 9.08 7.07
CA LEU A 82 3.85 9.22 6.24
C LEU A 82 2.59 8.63 6.90
N PHE A 83 2.69 7.50 7.59
CA PHE A 83 1.55 6.93 8.32
C PHE A 83 1.24 7.72 9.59
N ALA A 84 2.27 8.23 10.28
CA ALA A 84 2.08 9.19 11.38
C ALA A 84 1.30 10.44 10.92
N TYR A 85 1.72 11.05 9.82
CA TYR A 85 1.03 12.19 9.21
C TYR A 85 -0.43 11.88 8.85
N PHE A 86 -0.72 10.67 8.36
CA PHE A 86 -2.08 10.26 8.06
C PHE A 86 -2.94 10.18 9.34
N LYS A 87 -2.42 9.59 10.42
CA LYS A 87 -3.11 9.56 11.72
C LYS A 87 -3.44 10.96 12.22
N ASP A 88 -2.47 11.88 12.16
CA ASP A 88 -2.68 13.28 12.57
C ASP A 88 -3.75 13.97 11.72
N THR A 89 -3.77 13.73 10.40
CA THR A 89 -4.79 14.27 9.49
C THR A 89 -6.19 13.78 9.86
N VAL A 90 -6.35 12.52 10.26
CA VAL A 90 -7.63 11.97 10.70
C VAL A 90 -8.06 12.55 12.05
N GLU A 91 -7.13 12.71 12.99
CA GLU A 91 -7.38 13.36 14.29
C GLU A 91 -7.82 14.82 14.15
N GLU A 92 -7.29 15.55 13.17
CA GLU A 92 -7.76 16.88 12.83
C GLU A 92 -9.12 16.86 12.12
N GLY A 93 -9.32 15.90 11.21
CA GLY A 93 -10.56 15.72 10.46
C GLY A 93 -11.77 15.50 11.36
N LYS A 94 -11.67 14.60 12.33
CA LYS A 94 -12.80 14.24 13.22
C LYS A 94 -13.29 15.36 14.13
N LYS A 95 -12.52 16.45 14.27
CA LYS A 95 -12.94 17.67 14.98
C LYS A 95 -13.91 18.52 14.16
N ARG A 96 -14.04 18.26 12.86
CA ARG A 96 -14.88 19.03 11.93
C ARG A 96 -16.30 18.45 11.91
N PRO A 97 -17.35 19.29 12.03
CA PRO A 97 -18.73 18.83 11.91
C PRO A 97 -18.98 18.12 10.56
N GLY A 98 -19.59 16.93 10.61
CA GLY A 98 -19.94 16.15 9.42
C GLY A 98 -18.79 15.36 8.79
N PHE A 99 -17.61 15.28 9.42
CA PHE A 99 -16.54 14.40 8.97
C PHE A 99 -16.92 12.93 9.27
N LEU A 100 -16.87 12.08 8.24
CA LEU A 100 -17.48 10.74 8.28
C LEU A 100 -16.61 9.68 8.98
N GLY A 101 -15.29 9.82 8.94
CA GLY A 101 -14.37 8.85 9.53
C GLY A 101 -13.64 9.43 10.75
N ASP A 102 -13.23 8.57 11.67
CA ASP A 102 -12.53 8.97 12.90
C ASP A 102 -11.29 8.12 13.19
N THR A 103 -11.04 7.10 12.38
CA THR A 103 -10.02 6.10 12.62
C THR A 103 -9.11 5.96 11.39
N ALA A 104 -7.80 6.07 11.61
CA ALA A 104 -6.77 5.83 10.62
C ALA A 104 -6.27 4.39 10.74
N GLU A 105 -6.46 3.60 9.68
CA GLU A 105 -6.07 2.21 9.63
C GLU A 105 -5.03 1.97 8.54
N ILE A 106 -4.20 0.94 8.76
CA ILE A 106 -3.29 0.41 7.76
C ILE A 106 -3.62 -1.05 7.50
N GLU A 107 -3.85 -1.38 6.24
CA GLU A 107 -3.98 -2.77 5.82
C GLU A 107 -2.71 -3.18 5.10
N LEU A 108 -2.16 -4.31 5.51
CA LEU A 108 -0.90 -4.83 5.03
C LEU A 108 -1.18 -6.00 4.09
N GLY A 109 -0.47 -6.03 2.98
CA GLY A 109 -0.71 -6.97 1.90
C GLY A 109 0.58 -7.43 1.24
N ALA A 110 0.38 -8.11 0.12
CA ALA A 110 1.42 -8.59 -0.77
C ALA A 110 1.15 -8.16 -2.22
N ILE A 111 2.25 -7.85 -2.89
CA ILE A 111 2.37 -7.79 -4.33
C ILE A 111 2.89 -9.14 -4.78
N THR A 112 2.26 -9.78 -5.75
CA THR A 112 2.74 -11.03 -6.34
C THR A 112 2.80 -10.94 -7.85
N LEU A 113 3.76 -11.64 -8.47
CA LEU A 113 3.78 -11.75 -9.93
C LEU A 113 2.68 -12.70 -10.41
N THR A 114 1.95 -12.27 -11.43
CA THR A 114 1.11 -13.19 -12.21
C THR A 114 1.99 -14.06 -13.10
N ASP A 115 1.44 -15.09 -13.73
CA ASP A 115 2.19 -15.89 -14.70
C ASP A 115 2.65 -15.06 -15.91
N ALA A 116 1.88 -14.05 -16.31
CA ALA A 116 2.30 -13.08 -17.32
C ALA A 116 3.46 -12.21 -16.81
N GLY A 117 3.40 -11.77 -15.56
CA GLY A 117 4.46 -11.00 -14.90
C GLY A 117 5.78 -11.78 -14.78
N LYS A 118 5.72 -13.07 -14.45
CA LYS A 118 6.90 -13.96 -14.38
C LYS A 118 7.59 -14.07 -15.74
N ARG A 119 6.82 -14.40 -16.79
CA ARG A 119 7.33 -14.49 -18.17
C ARG A 119 7.93 -13.16 -18.65
N PHE A 120 7.26 -12.04 -18.31
CA PHE A 120 7.79 -10.71 -18.62
C PHE A 120 9.12 -10.46 -17.90
N ALA A 121 9.22 -10.78 -16.61
CA ALA A 121 10.46 -10.58 -15.85
C ALA A 121 11.65 -11.40 -16.40
N GLU A 122 11.41 -12.65 -16.82
CA GLU A 122 12.42 -13.53 -17.41
C GLU A 122 12.99 -12.99 -18.73
N GLN A 123 12.18 -12.33 -19.56
CA GLN A 123 12.60 -11.77 -20.85
C GLN A 123 13.52 -10.55 -20.74
N PHE A 124 13.48 -9.83 -19.61
CA PHE A 124 14.27 -8.61 -19.38
C PHE A 124 15.43 -8.84 -18.40
N GLN A 125 15.69 -10.09 -18.02
CA GLN A 125 16.88 -10.50 -17.25
C GLN A 125 17.98 -11.14 -18.12
N GLY A 126 17.77 -11.21 -19.44
CA GLY A 126 18.73 -11.69 -20.44
C GLY A 126 19.50 -10.58 -21.15
#